data_AF-G5E3L8-F1
#
_entry.id   AF-G5E3L8-F1
#
_cell.length_a   1.000
_cell.length_b   1.000
_cell.length_c   1.000
_cell.angle_alpha   90.00
_cell.angle_beta   90.00
_cell.angle_gamma   90.00
#
_symmetry.space_group_name_H-M   'P 1'
#
loop_
_entity.id
_entity.type
_entity.pdbx_description
1 polymer ?
#
loop_
_entity_poly.entity_id
_entity_poly.type
_entity_poly.pdbx_seq_one_letter_code
_entity_poly.pdbx_strand_id
1 'polypeptide(L)'
;AGFYVDATHSSATRLLRVEQLTEIIVNEVLQGADGTDIKCGIIGEIGCSWPLTESEKKLQATAEAQIQLGCPVNIHPGRNSDAP
;
A
#
# COMPACT_ATOMS: atom_id res chain seq x y z
N ALA A 1 6.31 -1.94 3.76
CA ALA A 1 4.89 -1.63 4.02
C ALA A 1 4.31 -0.82 2.88
N GLY A 2 3.64 -1.49 1.95
CA GLY A 2 2.97 -0.82 0.84
C GLY A 2 2.89 -1.67 -0.42
N PHE A 3 1.98 -1.30 -1.32
CA PHE A 3 1.78 -1.95 -2.61
C PHE A 3 1.88 -0.88 -3.69
N TYR A 4 2.79 -1.10 -4.65
CA TYR A 4 3.16 -0.11 -5.65
C TYR A 4 2.15 -0.08 -6.80
N VAL A 5 2.59 0.09 -8.04
CA VAL A 5 1.70 0.14 -9.21
C VAL A 5 1.18 -1.25 -9.56
N ASP A 6 0.03 -1.28 -10.21
CA ASP A 6 -0.70 -2.49 -10.62
C ASP A 6 0.21 -3.53 -11.29
N ALA A 7 1.11 -3.10 -12.18
CA ALA A 7 2.04 -3.96 -12.91
C ALA A 7 2.95 -4.82 -12.00
N THR A 8 3.13 -4.44 -10.74
CA THR A 8 3.93 -5.17 -9.74
C THR A 8 3.10 -6.08 -8.85
N HIS A 9 1.77 -5.95 -8.88
CA HIS A 9 0.90 -6.76 -8.03
C HIS A 9 0.83 -8.20 -8.53
N SER A 10 1.27 -9.11 -7.68
CA SER A 10 1.12 -10.55 -7.87
C SER A 10 -0.36 -10.96 -7.93
N SER A 11 -0.65 -12.15 -8.47
CA SER A 11 -1.99 -12.73 -8.42
C SER A 11 -2.53 -12.83 -7.00
N ALA A 12 -1.67 -13.13 -6.02
CA ALA A 12 -2.05 -13.18 -4.61
C ALA A 12 -2.50 -11.79 -4.11
N THR A 13 -1.69 -10.75 -4.32
CA THR A 13 -2.01 -9.36 -3.95
C THR A 13 -3.34 -8.89 -4.55
N ARG A 14 -3.61 -9.27 -5.80
CA ARG A 14 -4.86 -8.93 -6.51
C ARG A 14 -6.08 -9.61 -5.91
N LEU A 15 -5.93 -10.77 -5.30
CA LEU A 15 -7.01 -11.52 -4.64
C LEU A 15 -7.25 -11.09 -3.19
N LEU A 16 -6.25 -10.49 -2.54
CA LEU A 16 -6.42 -10.00 -1.17
C LEU A 16 -7.44 -8.86 -1.11
N ARG A 17 -8.27 -8.93 -0.07
CA ARG A 17 -9.22 -7.87 0.30
C ARG A 17 -8.48 -6.72 0.98
N VAL A 18 -9.13 -5.56 1.05
CA VAL A 18 -8.58 -4.35 1.67
C VAL A 18 -8.13 -4.63 3.10
N GLU A 19 -8.95 -5.31 3.91
CA GLU A 19 -8.64 -5.57 5.32
C GLU A 19 -7.39 -6.42 5.49
N GLN A 20 -7.16 -7.38 4.59
CA GLN A 20 -5.98 -8.25 4.62
C GLN A 20 -4.71 -7.47 4.24
N LEU A 21 -4.82 -6.55 3.27
CA LEU A 21 -3.71 -5.67 2.91
C LEU A 21 -3.42 -4.68 4.04
N THR A 22 -4.46 -4.17 4.73
CA THR A 22 -4.33 -3.32 5.91
C THR A 22 -3.55 -4.05 7.01
N GLU A 23 -3.91 -5.29 7.33
CA GLU A 23 -3.20 -6.11 8.32
C GLU A 23 -1.73 -6.35 7.95
N ILE A 24 -1.43 -6.61 6.67
CA ILE A 24 -0.04 -6.75 6.20
C ILE A 24 0.76 -5.47 6.48
N ILE A 25 0.23 -4.31 6.06
CA ILE A 25 0.88 -3.01 6.25
C ILE A 25 1.09 -2.73 7.75
N VAL A 26 0.07 -2.98 8.58
CA VAL A 26 0.15 -2.78 10.04
C VAL A 26 1.19 -3.69 10.68
N ASN A 27 1.24 -4.96 10.29
CA ASN A 27 2.22 -5.91 10.83
C ASN A 27 3.64 -5.56 10.42
N GLU A 28 3.87 -5.13 9.17
CA GLU A 28 5.21 -4.71 8.72
C GLU A 28 5.72 -3.46 9.45
N VAL A 29 4.82 -2.59 9.92
CA VAL A 29 5.17 -1.41 10.72
C VAL A 29 5.36 -1.75 12.20
N LEU A 30 4.50 -2.58 12.78
CA LEU A 30 4.51 -2.85 14.23
C LEU A 30 5.41 -4.01 14.65
N GLN A 31 5.49 -5.06 13.82
CA GLN A 31 6.13 -6.33 14.16
C GLN A 31 7.45 -6.53 13.40
N GLY A 32 7.44 -6.28 12.09
CA GLY A 32 8.60 -6.46 11.23
C GLY A 32 8.21 -7.00 9.85
N ALA A 33 9.10 -6.87 8.87
CA ALA A 33 8.87 -7.27 7.49
C ALA A 33 9.70 -8.50 7.09
N ASP A 34 9.20 -9.25 6.10
CA ASP A 34 9.93 -10.34 5.43
C ASP A 34 10.53 -11.41 6.36
N GLY A 35 9.82 -11.73 7.46
CA GLY A 35 10.25 -12.72 8.45
C GLY A 35 11.38 -12.24 9.36
N THR A 36 11.68 -10.94 9.35
CA THR A 36 12.64 -10.29 10.25
C THR A 36 11.92 -9.49 11.34
N ASP A 37 12.66 -8.98 12.33
CA ASP A 37 12.19 -8.01 13.32
C ASP A 37 12.43 -6.55 12.88
N ILE A 38 12.90 -6.34 11.65
CA ILE A 38 13.14 -5.01 11.06
C ILE A 38 11.81 -4.41 10.63
N LYS A 39 11.47 -3.26 11.19
CA LYS A 39 10.18 -2.58 11.00
C LYS A 39 10.25 -1.52 9.92
N CYS A 40 9.14 -1.37 9.19
CA CYS A 40 8.98 -0.28 8.23
C CYS A 40 8.76 1.06 8.96
N GLY A 41 9.51 2.10 8.58
CA GLY A 41 9.37 3.45 9.15
C GLY A 41 8.33 4.34 8.46
N ILE A 42 7.81 3.91 7.32
CA ILE A 42 6.85 4.65 6.47
C ILE A 42 5.99 3.64 5.70
N ILE A 43 4.76 4.02 5.35
CA ILE A 43 3.94 3.29 4.38
C ILE A 43 4.22 3.87 2.98
N GLY A 44 4.79 3.08 2.08
CA GLY A 44 5.06 3.50 0.70
C GLY A 44 6.15 2.70 0.00
N GLU A 45 6.42 2.97 -1.28
CA GLU A 45 5.67 3.88 -2.17
C GLU A 45 4.34 3.23 -2.64
N ILE A 46 3.21 3.92 -2.52
CA ILE A 46 1.90 3.39 -2.94
C ILE A 46 1.56 3.82 -4.36
N GLY A 47 1.32 2.87 -5.25
CA GLY A 47 1.05 3.16 -6.66
C GLY A 47 -0.33 3.76 -6.87
N CYS A 48 -0.38 4.90 -7.56
CA CYS A 48 -1.61 5.55 -8.00
C CYS A 48 -1.54 5.87 -9.49
N SER A 49 -1.61 4.85 -10.35
CA SER A 49 -1.62 5.07 -11.80
C SER A 49 -2.87 5.84 -12.24
N TRP A 50 -2.86 6.32 -13.49
CA TRP A 50 -3.99 7.05 -14.05
C TRP A 50 -4.55 6.37 -15.32
N PRO A 51 -5.85 6.03 -15.35
CA PRO A 51 -6.76 5.97 -14.20
C PRO A 51 -6.30 4.92 -13.15
N LEU A 52 -6.77 5.05 -11.91
CA LEU A 52 -6.53 4.04 -10.88
C LEU A 52 -7.07 2.68 -11.32
N THR A 53 -6.24 1.65 -11.30
CA THR A 53 -6.70 0.28 -11.59
C THR A 53 -7.55 -0.28 -10.44
N GLU A 54 -8.31 -1.35 -10.69
CA GLU A 54 -9.04 -2.05 -9.62
C GLU A 54 -8.12 -2.52 -8.48
N SER A 55 -6.88 -2.90 -8.80
CA SER A 55 -5.95 -3.32 -7.76
C SER A 55 -5.36 -2.14 -6.97
N GLU A 56 -5.14 -0.99 -7.62
CA GLU A 56 -4.60 0.23 -6.99
C GLU A 56 -5.66 0.99 -6.18
N LYS A 57 -6.96 0.80 -6.47
CA LYS A 57 -8.06 1.30 -5.61
C LYS A 57 -7.96 0.79 -4.17
N LYS A 58 -7.24 -0.31 -3.95
CA LYS A 58 -6.89 -0.81 -2.61
C LYS A 58 -5.90 0.10 -1.86
N LEU A 59 -5.57 1.28 -2.39
CA LEU A 59 -5.09 2.45 -1.63
C LEU A 59 -5.89 2.69 -0.34
N GLN A 60 -7.16 2.28 -0.31
CA GLN A 60 -7.98 2.22 0.91
C GLN A 60 -7.26 1.52 2.08
N ALA A 61 -6.52 0.43 1.83
CA ALA A 61 -5.77 -0.29 2.86
C ALA A 61 -4.63 0.57 3.45
N THR A 62 -3.99 1.38 2.61
CA THR A 62 -2.99 2.36 3.06
C THR A 62 -3.64 3.41 3.95
N ALA A 63 -4.81 3.94 3.56
CA ALA A 63 -5.53 4.92 4.36
C ALA A 63 -5.98 4.34 5.72
N GLU A 64 -6.53 3.14 5.74
CA GLU A 64 -6.93 2.45 6.98
C GLU A 64 -5.74 2.20 7.92
N ALA A 65 -4.60 1.74 7.37
CA ALA A 65 -3.39 1.52 8.17
C ALA A 65 -2.82 2.85 8.70
N GLN A 66 -2.84 3.91 7.89
CA GLN A 66 -2.40 5.24 8.31
C GLN A 66 -3.24 5.78 9.46
N ILE A 67 -4.57 5.62 9.41
CA ILE A 67 -5.48 6.02 10.49
C ILE A 67 -5.14 5.29 11.81
N GLN A 68 -4.79 4.01 11.73
CA GLN A 68 -4.44 3.21 12.91
C GLN A 68 -3.06 3.56 13.49
N LEU A 69 -2.08 3.81 12.63
CA LEU A 69 -0.67 3.91 13.02
C LEU A 69 -0.20 5.36 13.20
N GLY A 70 -0.84 6.32 12.53
CA GLY A 70 -0.40 7.71 12.46
C GLY A 70 0.94 7.91 11.73
N CYS A 71 1.46 6.89 11.04
CA CYS A 71 2.75 6.97 10.34
C CYS A 71 2.64 7.74 9.02
N PRO A 72 3.77 8.26 8.50
CA PRO A 72 3.78 8.92 7.19
C PRO A 72 3.37 7.96 6.06
N VAL A 73 2.79 8.53 5.01
CA VAL A 73 2.46 7.83 3.76
C VAL A 73 3.17 8.52 2.60
N ASN A 74 3.76 7.73 1.71
CA ASN A 74 4.29 8.20 0.44
C ASN A 74 3.51 7.57 -0.73
N ILE A 75 3.01 8.43 -1.62
CA ILE A 75 2.23 8.06 -2.80
C ILE A 75 3.08 8.28 -4.04
N HIS A 76 3.12 7.29 -4.92
CA HIS A 76 3.64 7.40 -6.27
C HIS A 76 2.53 7.83 -7.23
N PRO A 77 2.50 9.10 -7.68
CA PRO A 77 1.42 9.61 -8.51
C PRO A 77 1.53 9.12 -9.96
N GLY A 78 0.38 9.10 -10.64
CA GLY A 78 0.31 8.91 -12.08
C GLY A 78 0.98 10.06 -12.82
N ARG A 79 1.51 9.78 -14.01
CA ARG A 79 2.19 10.79 -14.84
C ARG A 79 1.28 11.49 -15.85
N ASN A 80 -0.02 11.22 -15.81
CA ASN A 80 -0.98 11.86 -16.70
C ASN A 80 -1.27 13.28 -16.19
N SER A 81 -1.47 14.24 -17.09
CA SER A 81 -1.78 15.64 -16.74
C SER A 81 -3.10 15.80 -15.99
N ASP A 82 -4.01 14.85 -16.15
CA ASP A 82 -5.33 14.87 -15.51
C ASP A 82 -5.31 14.11 -14.17
N ALA A 83 -4.18 13.50 -13.79
CA ALA A 83 -4.02 12.87 -12.48
C ALA A 83 -4.05 13.95 -11.37
N PRO A 84 -4.67 13.65 -10.22
CA PRO A 84 -4.81 14.59 -9.11
C PRO A 84 -3.47 14.99 -8.48
#